data_AF-K0KPZ7-F1
#
_entry.id   AF-K0KPZ7-F1
#
_cell.length_a   1.000
_cell.length_b   1.000
_cell.length_c   1.000
_cell.angle_alpha   90.00
_cell.angle_beta   90.00
_cell.angle_gamma   90.00
#
_symmetry.space_group_name_H-M   'P 1'
#
loop_
_entity.id
_entity.type
_entity.pdbx_description
1 polymer ?
#
loop_
_entity_poly.entity_id
_entity_poly.type
_entity_poly.pdbx_seq_one_letter_code
_entity_poly.pdbx_strand_id
1 'polypeptide(L)'
;MGKVAQFALHPLEFRAALQLKNLHPRDQLNEGPSLKRCWELLKITSRSFAAVIEELHPELRNVIMLFYLVLRALDTVEDDMTIDQAIKVPLLRSFHEKLLTKDFTFNGNAPTEKDRCVLVEFDQILIEYHKLKEEYQDVIKDITLQMGNGMADYIENEEFNAKGLLTKKDYDLYCYYVAGLVGDGLTRLIVLAKFGDSKLYKDRQHLIGMGLFLQKTNIIRDYEEDQRDGRSFWPKEIWGNYTNDLSSFLDPKNEQQGLYCISELVVNALEHVIDVLQYLSLIEDQSSFNFCSIPQVMAIATLELVYQNPEVFKRNIKIRKGTTCWLILNSRKFDDVVRIFRSYIRKIHHKSTPNDPNYLKIGQLCGKIEQFIESIYPHDIPEGVTLKGNEVYDQVLKRSKFDAKIEPVISKENFEVNLVLGVVGLSVVFLLSKLVL
;
A
#
# COMPACT_ATOMS: atom_id res chain seq x y z
N MET A 1 18.14 26.63 9.88
CA MET A 1 17.54 26.15 11.14
C MET A 1 18.09 24.75 11.41
N GLY A 2 18.66 24.49 12.59
CA GLY A 2 19.25 23.18 12.90
C GLY A 2 18.20 22.07 13.00
N LYS A 3 18.61 20.80 12.78
CA LYS A 3 17.71 19.62 12.83
C LYS A 3 16.85 19.56 14.10
N VAL A 4 17.36 20.05 15.23
CA VAL A 4 16.65 20.10 16.52
C VAL A 4 15.43 21.04 16.49
N ALA A 5 15.54 22.21 15.85
CA ALA A 5 14.42 23.15 15.71
C ALA A 5 13.35 22.59 14.76
N GLN A 6 13.77 21.82 13.75
CA GLN A 6 12.87 21.14 12.82
C GLN A 6 12.07 20.03 13.54
N PHE A 7 12.69 19.28 14.45
CA PHE A 7 11.99 18.26 15.24
C PHE A 7 11.01 18.83 16.28
N ALA A 8 11.28 20.01 16.84
CA ALA A 8 10.33 20.70 17.72
C ALA A 8 9.02 21.10 17.00
N LEU A 9 9.09 21.36 15.69
CA LEU A 9 7.93 21.68 14.85
C LEU A 9 7.21 20.41 14.32
N HIS A 10 7.83 19.24 14.43
CA HIS A 10 7.32 17.96 13.91
C HIS A 10 7.40 16.83 14.97
N PRO A 11 6.64 16.95 16.08
CA PRO A 11 6.77 16.05 17.23
C PRO A 11 6.44 14.58 16.93
N LEU A 12 5.49 14.31 16.02
CA LEU A 12 5.15 12.94 15.61
C LEU A 12 6.26 12.30 14.77
N GLU A 13 6.90 13.07 13.89
CA GLU A 13 8.02 12.59 13.07
C GLU A 13 9.24 12.31 13.94
N PHE A 14 9.51 13.18 14.91
CA PHE A 14 10.57 12.97 15.90
C PHE A 14 10.29 11.74 16.77
N ARG A 15 9.05 11.59 17.26
CA ARG A 15 8.64 10.41 18.03
C ARG A 15 8.86 9.13 17.22
N ALA A 16 8.38 9.09 15.98
CA ALA A 16 8.55 7.91 15.12
C ALA A 16 10.03 7.61 14.83
N ALA A 17 10.85 8.62 14.57
CA ALA A 17 12.28 8.44 14.36
C ALA A 17 13.02 7.85 15.58
N LEU A 18 12.54 8.14 16.80
CA LEU A 18 13.09 7.55 18.03
C LEU A 18 12.50 6.17 18.36
N GLN A 19 11.23 5.96 18.02
CA GLN A 19 10.45 4.80 18.42
C GLN A 19 10.64 3.61 17.48
N LEU A 20 10.71 3.85 16.17
CA LEU A 20 10.82 2.81 15.17
C LEU A 20 12.25 2.24 15.16
N LYS A 21 12.46 1.16 15.92
CA LYS A 21 13.69 0.38 15.86
C LYS A 21 13.45 -0.81 14.93
N ASN A 22 14.36 -1.05 13.99
CA ASN A 22 14.28 -2.19 13.09
C ASN A 22 14.17 -3.48 13.91
N LEU A 23 13.05 -4.19 13.76
CA LEU A 23 12.80 -5.51 14.37
C LEU A 23 13.92 -6.49 14.04
N HIS A 24 14.40 -6.40 12.81
CA HIS A 24 15.47 -7.21 12.28
C HIS A 24 16.54 -6.29 11.66
N PRO A 25 17.56 -5.83 12.40
CA PRO A 25 18.58 -4.96 11.84
C PRO A 25 19.33 -5.63 10.67
N ARG A 26 19.65 -4.85 9.64
CA ARG A 26 20.40 -5.30 8.46
C ARG A 26 21.90 -5.15 8.71
N ASP A 27 22.66 -6.22 8.47
CA ASP A 27 24.12 -6.20 8.58
C ASP A 27 24.77 -5.67 7.29
N GLN A 28 24.79 -4.34 7.16
CA GLN A 28 25.25 -3.66 5.95
C GLN A 28 26.75 -3.81 5.69
N LEU A 29 27.54 -4.17 6.70
CA LEU A 29 29.01 -4.24 6.59
C LEU A 29 29.44 -5.45 5.76
N ASN A 30 28.73 -6.56 5.92
CA ASN A 30 29.08 -7.85 5.31
C ASN A 30 28.37 -8.12 3.96
N GLU A 31 27.58 -7.18 3.45
CA GLU A 31 26.89 -7.34 2.17
C GLU A 31 27.85 -7.17 0.98
N GLY A 32 27.70 -8.07 0.00
CA GLY A 32 28.40 -7.97 -1.28
C GLY A 32 27.96 -6.73 -2.10
N PRO A 33 28.76 -6.33 -3.11
CA PRO A 33 28.50 -5.12 -3.89
C PRO A 33 27.12 -5.10 -4.58
N SER A 34 26.72 -6.22 -5.18
CA SER A 34 25.44 -6.36 -5.89
C SER A 34 24.24 -6.23 -4.95
N LEU A 35 24.29 -6.83 -3.76
CA LEU A 35 23.24 -6.69 -2.75
C LEU A 35 23.10 -5.25 -2.25
N LYS A 36 24.23 -4.59 -1.97
CA LYS A 36 24.24 -3.16 -1.61
C LYS A 36 23.59 -2.32 -2.70
N ARG A 37 23.92 -2.60 -3.97
CA ARG A 37 23.35 -1.89 -5.10
C ARG A 37 21.84 -2.12 -5.23
N CYS A 38 21.35 -3.34 -5.04
CA CYS A 38 19.91 -3.62 -5.04
C CYS A 38 19.17 -2.81 -3.95
N TRP A 39 19.74 -2.70 -2.74
CA TRP A 39 19.15 -1.86 -1.69
C TRP A 39 19.17 -0.36 -2.03
N GLU A 40 20.19 0.13 -2.72
CA GLU A 40 20.22 1.50 -3.24
C GLU A 40 19.14 1.73 -4.30
N LEU A 41 19.00 0.80 -5.26
CA LEU A 41 17.95 0.83 -6.27
C LEU A 41 16.55 0.84 -5.62
N LEU A 42 16.35 0.03 -4.58
CA LEU A 42 15.09 0.02 -3.83
C LEU A 42 14.83 1.38 -3.16
N LYS A 43 15.85 2.00 -2.56
CA LYS A 43 15.71 3.31 -1.88
C LYS A 43 15.36 4.42 -2.85
N ILE A 44 15.97 4.41 -4.05
CA ILE A 44 15.73 5.41 -5.09
C ILE A 44 14.28 5.29 -5.62
N THR A 45 13.83 4.06 -5.89
CA THR A 45 12.54 3.82 -6.55
C THR A 45 11.34 3.80 -5.58
N SER A 46 11.49 3.23 -4.38
CA SER A 46 10.37 3.00 -3.44
C SER A 46 10.28 4.03 -2.29
N ARG A 47 11.34 4.83 -2.08
CA ARG A 47 11.44 5.87 -1.04
C ARG A 47 11.07 5.34 0.35
N SER A 48 9.91 5.73 0.88
CA SER A 48 9.45 5.37 2.23
C SER A 48 9.13 3.89 2.38
N PHE A 49 8.79 3.20 1.28
CA PHE A 49 8.48 1.78 1.33
C PHE A 49 9.72 0.90 1.54
N ALA A 50 10.92 1.39 1.15
CA ALA A 50 12.19 0.72 1.43
C ALA A 50 12.39 0.45 2.92
N ALA A 51 12.02 1.40 3.79
CA ALA A 51 12.13 1.24 5.25
C ALA A 51 11.23 0.10 5.76
N VAL A 52 10.02 -0.03 5.20
CA VAL A 52 9.09 -1.10 5.56
C VAL A 52 9.60 -2.47 5.10
N ILE A 53 10.24 -2.53 3.92
CA ILE A 53 10.88 -3.77 3.43
C ILE A 53 12.11 -4.12 4.28
N GLU A 54 12.92 -3.13 4.70
CA GLU A 54 14.08 -3.37 5.57
C GLU A 54 13.70 -4.01 6.93
N GLU A 55 12.50 -3.74 7.44
CA GLU A 55 12.00 -4.31 8.70
C GLU A 55 11.67 -5.81 8.61
N LEU A 56 11.48 -6.35 7.41
CA LEU A 56 11.11 -7.74 7.21
C LEU A 56 12.12 -8.72 7.82
N HIS A 57 11.61 -9.87 8.24
CA HIS A 57 12.40 -11.00 8.68
C HIS A 57 13.43 -11.38 7.59
N PRO A 58 14.69 -11.71 7.95
CA PRO A 58 15.75 -11.98 6.99
C PRO A 58 15.39 -13.00 5.90
N GLU A 59 14.56 -13.98 6.23
CA GLU A 59 14.01 -14.99 5.30
C GLU A 59 13.30 -14.36 4.08
N LEU A 60 12.50 -13.31 4.29
CA LEU A 60 11.71 -12.68 3.22
C LEU A 60 12.24 -11.32 2.77
N ARG A 61 13.11 -10.68 3.55
CA ARG A 61 13.56 -9.32 3.30
C ARG A 61 14.14 -9.15 1.89
N ASN A 62 15.16 -9.93 1.56
CA ASN A 62 15.81 -9.84 0.25
C ASN A 62 14.90 -10.37 -0.86
N VAL A 63 14.06 -11.36 -0.56
CA VAL A 63 13.10 -11.92 -1.52
C VAL A 63 12.09 -10.85 -1.96
N ILE A 64 11.48 -10.14 -1.01
CA ILE A 64 10.50 -9.08 -1.27
C ILE A 64 11.18 -7.86 -1.90
N MET A 65 12.40 -7.51 -1.49
CA MET A 65 13.18 -6.46 -2.13
C MET A 65 13.40 -6.76 -3.63
N LEU A 66 13.83 -7.98 -3.97
CA LEU A 66 14.07 -8.37 -5.35
C LEU A 66 12.76 -8.51 -6.14
N PHE A 67 11.71 -9.05 -5.52
CA PHE A 67 10.39 -9.09 -6.12
C PHE A 67 9.90 -7.69 -6.50
N TYR A 68 10.05 -6.71 -5.60
CA TYR A 68 9.73 -5.32 -5.88
C TYR A 68 10.56 -4.76 -7.05
N LEU A 69 11.88 -4.98 -7.06
CA LEU A 69 12.74 -4.45 -8.12
C LEU A 69 12.45 -5.04 -9.50
N VAL A 70 12.14 -6.35 -9.55
CA VAL A 70 11.73 -7.02 -10.79
C VAL A 70 10.43 -6.43 -11.32
N LEU A 71 9.42 -6.27 -10.48
CA LEU A 71 8.16 -5.67 -10.89
C LEU A 71 8.28 -4.19 -11.23
N ARG A 72 9.13 -3.44 -10.50
CA ARG A 72 9.42 -2.04 -10.85
C ARG A 72 10.09 -1.94 -12.22
N ALA A 73 10.98 -2.87 -12.57
CA ALA A 73 11.59 -2.88 -13.90
C ALA A 73 10.56 -3.18 -14.99
N LEU A 74 9.60 -4.07 -14.72
CA LEU A 74 8.48 -4.35 -15.62
C LEU A 74 7.57 -3.12 -15.80
N ASP A 75 7.14 -2.47 -14.71
CA ASP A 75 6.38 -1.22 -14.72
C ASP A 75 7.09 -0.15 -15.54
N THR A 76 8.40 0.06 -15.34
CA THR A 76 9.18 1.07 -16.08
C THR A 76 9.21 0.82 -17.60
N VAL A 77 9.05 -0.43 -18.06
CA VAL A 77 8.86 -0.71 -19.50
C VAL A 77 7.46 -0.34 -19.97
N GLU A 78 6.45 -0.58 -19.14
CA GLU A 78 5.04 -0.32 -19.43
C GLU A 78 4.72 1.18 -19.46
N ASP A 79 5.11 1.92 -18.42
CA ASP A 79 4.86 3.34 -18.22
C ASP A 79 5.57 4.24 -19.26
N ASP A 80 6.71 3.81 -19.81
CA ASP A 80 7.50 4.65 -20.72
C ASP A 80 6.87 4.74 -22.11
N MET A 81 6.14 5.83 -22.36
CA MET A 81 5.45 6.12 -23.62
C MET A 81 6.39 6.37 -24.82
N THR A 82 7.71 6.45 -24.60
CA THR A 82 8.69 6.63 -25.68
C THR A 82 9.13 5.32 -26.33
N ILE A 83 8.84 4.17 -25.71
CA ILE A 83 9.15 2.85 -26.27
C ILE A 83 8.07 2.47 -27.28
N ASP A 84 8.48 2.19 -28.51
CA ASP A 84 7.60 1.68 -29.57
C ASP A 84 6.88 0.41 -29.11
N GLN A 85 5.56 0.33 -29.36
CA GLN A 85 4.75 -0.84 -29.01
C GLN A 85 5.31 -2.16 -29.58
N ALA A 86 5.92 -2.12 -30.78
CA ALA A 86 6.56 -3.28 -31.40
C ALA A 86 7.77 -3.83 -30.61
N ILE A 87 8.35 -3.01 -29.73
CA ILE A 87 9.41 -3.41 -28.78
C ILE A 87 8.80 -3.72 -27.41
N LYS A 88 7.91 -2.83 -26.94
CA LYS A 88 7.31 -2.89 -25.60
C LYS A 88 6.54 -4.19 -25.38
N VAL A 89 5.63 -4.54 -26.28
CA VAL A 89 4.75 -5.71 -26.11
C VAL A 89 5.53 -7.02 -26.05
N PRO A 90 6.43 -7.35 -27.00
CA PRO A 90 7.23 -8.58 -26.90
C PRO A 90 8.15 -8.60 -25.67
N LEU A 91 8.68 -7.43 -25.27
CA LEU A 91 9.52 -7.33 -24.08
C LEU A 91 8.72 -7.65 -22.81
N LEU A 92 7.52 -7.08 -22.63
CA LEU A 92 6.66 -7.35 -21.48
C LEU A 92 6.27 -8.84 -21.40
N ARG A 93 5.83 -9.44 -22.52
CA ARG A 93 5.42 -10.86 -22.56
C ARG A 93 6.58 -11.81 -22.23
N SER A 94 7.80 -11.49 -22.68
CA SER A 94 9.00 -12.32 -22.46
C SER A 94 9.85 -11.89 -21.25
N PHE A 95 9.42 -10.90 -20.47
CA PHE A 95 10.25 -10.33 -19.39
C PHE A 95 10.61 -11.37 -18.33
N HIS A 96 9.67 -12.25 -17.99
CA HIS A 96 9.86 -13.35 -17.05
C HIS A 96 10.97 -14.34 -17.49
N GLU A 97 11.25 -14.46 -18.79
CA GLU A 97 12.34 -15.30 -19.31
C GLU A 97 13.70 -14.65 -19.05
N LYS A 98 13.75 -13.31 -18.97
CA LYS A 98 15.00 -12.58 -18.68
C LYS A 98 15.52 -12.88 -17.29
N LEU A 99 14.64 -13.28 -16.37
CA LEU A 99 15.02 -13.75 -15.03
C LEU A 99 15.85 -15.04 -15.06
N LEU A 100 15.87 -15.79 -16.17
CA LEU A 100 16.70 -16.99 -16.35
C LEU A 100 18.09 -16.68 -16.94
N THR A 101 18.31 -15.43 -17.38
CA THR A 101 19.58 -14.98 -17.96
C THR A 101 20.48 -14.42 -16.85
N LYS A 102 21.77 -14.19 -17.14
CA LYS A 102 22.72 -13.69 -16.12
C LYS A 102 23.09 -12.22 -16.27
N ASP A 103 22.84 -11.64 -17.43
CA ASP A 103 23.42 -10.38 -17.87
C ASP A 103 22.41 -9.48 -18.61
N PHE A 104 21.11 -9.81 -18.55
CA PHE A 104 20.10 -8.97 -19.16
C PHE A 104 20.10 -7.57 -18.54
N THR A 105 20.14 -6.58 -19.42
CA THR A 105 19.94 -5.17 -19.12
C THR A 105 19.13 -4.56 -20.26
N PHE A 106 18.42 -3.48 -20.00
CA PHE A 106 17.65 -2.77 -21.01
C PHE A 106 17.90 -1.27 -20.92
N ASN A 107 18.23 -0.67 -22.06
CA ASN A 107 18.58 0.73 -22.18
C ASN A 107 17.78 1.43 -23.31
N GLY A 108 16.56 0.95 -23.56
CA GLY A 108 15.66 1.53 -24.57
C GLY A 108 14.74 2.64 -24.03
N ASN A 109 14.68 2.83 -22.71
CA ASN A 109 13.88 3.88 -22.08
C ASN A 109 14.39 5.30 -22.38
N ALA A 110 13.50 6.28 -22.27
CA ALA A 110 13.88 7.68 -22.28
C ALA A 110 14.92 7.98 -21.17
N PRO A 111 15.94 8.83 -21.42
CA PRO A 111 16.87 9.24 -20.37
C PRO A 111 16.20 9.98 -19.19
N THR A 112 15.00 10.51 -19.41
CA THR A 112 14.16 11.19 -18.42
C THR A 112 13.29 10.23 -17.61
N GLU A 113 13.20 8.95 -18.00
CA GLU A 113 12.40 7.96 -17.29
C GLU A 113 12.99 7.75 -15.89
N LYS A 114 12.15 8.00 -14.87
CA LYS A 114 12.60 8.28 -13.50
C LYS A 114 13.30 7.07 -12.89
N ASP A 115 12.76 5.89 -13.15
CA ASP A 115 13.22 4.64 -12.56
C ASP A 115 14.03 3.78 -13.57
N ARG A 116 14.49 4.36 -14.68
CA ARG A 116 15.32 3.69 -15.72
C ARG A 116 16.52 2.92 -15.17
N CYS A 117 17.09 3.34 -14.03
CA CYS A 117 18.23 2.67 -13.42
C CYS A 117 17.99 1.20 -13.10
N VAL A 118 16.76 0.78 -12.77
CA VAL A 118 16.49 -0.64 -12.48
C VAL A 118 16.59 -1.53 -13.71
N LEU A 119 16.37 -0.99 -14.92
CA LEU A 119 16.50 -1.72 -16.19
C LEU A 119 17.94 -1.72 -16.71
N VAL A 120 18.64 -0.59 -16.58
CA VAL A 120 20.04 -0.46 -17.04
C VAL A 120 20.99 -1.30 -16.19
N GLU A 121 20.68 -1.46 -14.90
CA GLU A 121 21.49 -2.21 -13.92
C GLU A 121 20.80 -3.53 -13.50
N PHE A 122 19.95 -4.08 -14.37
CA PHE A 122 19.15 -5.26 -14.07
C PHE A 122 20.00 -6.52 -13.85
N ASP A 123 21.22 -6.56 -14.39
CA ASP A 123 22.24 -7.58 -14.11
C ASP A 123 22.55 -7.69 -12.61
N GLN A 124 22.59 -6.55 -11.89
CA GLN A 124 22.82 -6.54 -10.44
C GLN A 124 21.66 -7.21 -9.68
N ILE A 125 20.43 -6.99 -10.14
CA ILE A 125 19.22 -7.62 -9.60
C ILE A 125 19.27 -9.13 -9.86
N LEU A 126 19.66 -9.54 -11.07
CA LEU A 126 19.80 -10.94 -11.45
C LEU A 126 20.83 -11.68 -10.59
N ILE A 127 21.97 -11.07 -10.26
CA ILE A 127 22.98 -11.69 -9.39
C ILE A 127 22.39 -12.11 -8.04
N GLU A 128 21.59 -11.27 -7.41
CA GLU A 128 20.96 -11.58 -6.12
C GLU A 128 19.72 -12.48 -6.27
N TYR A 129 18.95 -12.31 -7.34
CA TYR A 129 17.81 -13.16 -7.68
C TYR A 129 18.19 -14.65 -7.75
N HIS A 130 19.30 -14.98 -8.42
CA HIS A 130 19.77 -16.37 -8.54
C HIS A 130 20.28 -16.98 -7.23
N LYS A 131 20.46 -16.18 -6.17
CA LYS A 131 20.82 -16.68 -4.83
C LYS A 131 19.59 -17.08 -4.00
N LEU A 132 18.39 -16.70 -4.45
CA LEU A 132 17.15 -17.05 -3.76
C LEU A 132 16.88 -18.55 -3.87
N LYS A 133 16.07 -19.09 -2.96
CA LYS A 133 15.54 -20.46 -3.07
C LYS A 133 14.72 -20.60 -4.36
N GLU A 134 14.78 -21.76 -5.00
CA GLU A 134 14.06 -22.02 -6.25
C GLU A 134 12.56 -21.74 -6.13
N GLU A 135 11.94 -22.12 -5.00
CA GLU A 135 10.52 -21.86 -4.72
C GLU A 135 10.16 -20.35 -4.73
N TYR A 136 11.09 -19.47 -4.34
CA TYR A 136 10.87 -18.02 -4.39
C TYR A 136 11.10 -17.46 -5.79
N GLN A 137 12.09 -17.98 -6.52
CA GLN A 137 12.33 -17.63 -7.91
C GLN A 137 11.10 -17.97 -8.77
N ASP A 138 10.53 -19.16 -8.58
CA ASP A 138 9.33 -19.61 -9.30
C ASP A 138 8.13 -18.68 -9.09
N VAL A 139 7.92 -18.22 -7.86
CA VAL A 139 6.85 -17.25 -7.54
C VAL A 139 7.08 -15.93 -8.26
N ILE A 140 8.28 -15.35 -8.14
CA ILE A 140 8.61 -14.05 -8.76
C ILE A 140 8.45 -14.15 -10.28
N LYS A 141 8.96 -15.23 -10.88
CA LYS A 141 8.88 -15.46 -12.32
C LYS A 141 7.45 -15.63 -12.81
N ASP A 142 6.63 -16.43 -12.12
CA ASP A 142 5.24 -16.66 -12.49
C ASP A 142 4.39 -15.38 -12.39
N ILE A 143 4.55 -14.60 -11.32
CA ILE A 143 3.86 -13.31 -11.22
C ILE A 143 4.34 -12.34 -12.30
N THR A 144 5.64 -12.31 -12.59
CA THR A 144 6.19 -11.48 -13.68
C THR A 144 5.61 -11.86 -15.05
N LEU A 145 5.42 -13.16 -15.31
CA LEU A 145 4.78 -13.67 -16.54
C LEU A 145 3.33 -13.19 -16.64
N GLN A 146 2.56 -13.34 -15.57
CA GLN A 146 1.14 -12.98 -15.57
C GLN A 146 0.95 -11.45 -15.68
N MET A 147 1.74 -10.67 -14.94
CA MET A 147 1.70 -9.20 -15.02
C MET A 147 2.14 -8.69 -16.40
N GLY A 148 3.25 -9.22 -16.95
CA GLY A 148 3.74 -8.81 -18.26
C GLY A 148 2.76 -9.10 -19.40
N ASN A 149 2.06 -10.24 -19.34
CA ASN A 149 0.98 -10.53 -20.30
C ASN A 149 -0.22 -9.61 -20.10
N GLY A 150 -0.68 -9.39 -18.86
CA GLY A 150 -1.81 -8.50 -18.59
C GLY A 150 -1.55 -7.07 -19.07
N MET A 151 -0.36 -6.52 -18.77
CA MET A 151 0.08 -5.21 -19.25
C MET A 151 0.11 -5.14 -20.79
N ALA A 152 0.66 -6.16 -21.45
CA ALA A 152 0.67 -6.23 -22.91
C ALA A 152 -0.76 -6.28 -23.50
N ASP A 153 -1.65 -7.06 -22.90
CA ASP A 153 -3.05 -7.17 -23.34
C ASP A 153 -3.78 -5.81 -23.24
N TYR A 154 -3.51 -5.00 -22.22
CA TYR A 154 -4.07 -3.63 -22.11
C TYR A 154 -3.48 -2.67 -23.14
N ILE A 155 -2.18 -2.75 -23.41
CA ILE A 155 -1.53 -1.91 -24.44
C ILE A 155 -2.09 -2.23 -25.83
N GLU A 156 -2.35 -3.51 -26.13
CA GLU A 156 -2.91 -3.95 -27.42
C GLU A 156 -4.42 -3.72 -27.53
N ASN A 157 -5.11 -3.38 -26.43
CA ASN A 157 -6.55 -3.16 -26.42
C ASN A 157 -6.90 -1.77 -26.98
N GLU A 158 -7.20 -1.71 -28.28
CA GLU A 158 -7.61 -0.49 -28.97
C GLU A 158 -8.83 0.20 -28.33
N GLU A 159 -9.77 -0.56 -27.75
CA GLU A 159 -10.96 0.02 -27.12
C GLU A 159 -10.61 0.68 -25.79
N PHE A 160 -9.75 0.07 -24.98
CA PHE A 160 -9.21 0.69 -23.77
C PHE A 160 -8.41 1.95 -24.10
N ASN A 161 -7.52 1.89 -25.09
CA ASN A 161 -6.73 3.05 -25.53
C ASN A 161 -7.60 4.20 -26.04
N ALA A 162 -8.74 3.90 -26.69
CA ALA A 162 -9.63 4.91 -27.24
C ALA A 162 -10.65 5.46 -26.22
N LYS A 163 -11.09 4.65 -25.25
CA LYS A 163 -12.25 4.97 -24.38
C LYS A 163 -11.99 4.83 -22.88
N GLY A 164 -10.79 4.42 -22.47
CA GLY A 164 -10.44 4.11 -21.08
C GLY A 164 -11.18 2.88 -20.54
N LEU A 165 -11.23 2.75 -19.21
CA LEU A 165 -12.00 1.70 -18.55
C LEU A 165 -13.51 1.95 -18.71
N LEU A 166 -14.25 0.96 -19.22
CA LEU A 166 -15.67 1.12 -19.49
C LEU A 166 -16.53 0.75 -18.29
N THR A 167 -16.32 -0.44 -17.72
CA THR A 167 -17.15 -1.00 -16.66
C THR A 167 -16.41 -1.12 -15.32
N LYS A 168 -17.17 -1.29 -14.23
CA LYS A 168 -16.61 -1.66 -12.92
C LYS A 168 -15.84 -2.99 -12.96
N LYS A 169 -16.25 -3.92 -13.84
CA LYS A 169 -15.55 -5.18 -14.05
C LYS A 169 -14.20 -5.00 -14.73
N ASP A 170 -14.13 -4.12 -15.73
CA ASP A 170 -12.85 -3.79 -16.39
C ASP A 170 -11.91 -3.11 -15.39
N TYR A 171 -12.47 -2.25 -14.53
CA TYR A 171 -11.72 -1.61 -13.45
C TYR A 171 -11.15 -2.62 -12.44
N ASP A 172 -11.98 -3.57 -11.97
CA ASP A 172 -11.54 -4.65 -11.09
C ASP A 172 -10.47 -5.53 -11.76
N LEU A 173 -10.66 -5.86 -13.04
CA LEU A 173 -9.74 -6.68 -13.81
C LEU A 173 -8.39 -5.96 -13.99
N TYR A 174 -8.40 -4.67 -14.32
CA TYR A 174 -7.19 -3.86 -14.42
C TYR A 174 -6.45 -3.82 -13.09
N CYS A 175 -7.14 -3.49 -11.99
CA CYS A 175 -6.56 -3.51 -10.65
C CYS A 175 -6.04 -4.90 -10.25
N TYR A 176 -6.69 -5.98 -10.69
CA TYR A 176 -6.22 -7.34 -10.45
C TYR A 176 -4.87 -7.60 -11.12
N TYR A 177 -4.70 -7.24 -12.39
CA TYR A 177 -3.43 -7.45 -13.09
C TYR A 177 -2.28 -6.61 -12.51
N VAL A 178 -2.50 -5.34 -12.20
CA VAL A 178 -1.41 -4.44 -11.77
C VAL A 178 -1.12 -4.49 -10.27
N ALA A 179 -2.07 -4.94 -9.44
CA ALA A 179 -1.91 -4.96 -7.98
C ALA A 179 -2.39 -6.25 -7.30
N GLY A 180 -3.46 -6.88 -7.80
CA GLY A 180 -3.94 -8.16 -7.27
C GLY A 180 -2.91 -9.29 -7.40
N LEU A 181 -2.22 -9.39 -8.55
CA LEU A 181 -1.14 -10.35 -8.77
C LEU A 181 0.05 -10.13 -7.85
N VAL A 182 0.38 -8.88 -7.52
CA VAL A 182 1.41 -8.55 -6.53
C VAL A 182 1.01 -9.10 -5.15
N GLY A 183 -0.26 -8.94 -4.78
CA GLY A 183 -0.84 -9.54 -3.58
C GLY A 183 -0.73 -11.06 -3.56
N ASP A 184 -1.03 -11.75 -4.68
CA ASP A 184 -0.86 -13.20 -4.81
C ASP A 184 0.60 -13.62 -4.61
N GLY A 185 1.53 -12.97 -5.30
CA GLY A 185 2.98 -13.21 -5.14
C GLY A 185 3.45 -13.05 -3.70
N LEU A 186 3.11 -11.93 -3.06
CA LEU A 186 3.47 -11.67 -1.66
C LEU A 186 2.88 -12.73 -0.72
N THR A 187 1.63 -13.13 -0.93
CA THR A 187 0.99 -14.20 -0.16
C THR A 187 1.78 -15.51 -0.31
N ARG A 188 2.28 -15.81 -1.53
CA ARG A 188 2.94 -17.10 -1.83
C ARG A 188 4.25 -17.16 -1.10
N LEU A 189 5.01 -16.08 -1.15
CA LEU A 189 6.25 -15.92 -0.41
C LEU A 189 6.03 -16.04 1.11
N ILE A 190 5.00 -15.38 1.66
CA ILE A 190 4.66 -15.44 3.10
C ILE A 190 4.34 -16.88 3.53
N VAL A 191 3.53 -17.60 2.76
CA VAL A 191 3.16 -18.98 3.10
C VAL A 191 4.33 -19.95 2.94
N LEU A 192 5.14 -19.81 1.89
CA LEU A 192 6.37 -20.61 1.71
C LEU A 192 7.36 -20.41 2.87
N ALA A 193 7.50 -19.17 3.34
CA ALA A 193 8.29 -18.84 4.54
C ALA A 193 7.65 -19.31 5.87
N LYS A 194 6.44 -19.89 5.82
CA LYS A 194 5.65 -20.33 7.00
C LYS A 194 5.28 -19.19 7.95
N PHE A 195 5.01 -18.02 7.38
CA PHE A 195 4.68 -16.78 8.11
C PHE A 195 3.20 -16.40 8.05
N GLY A 196 2.36 -17.25 7.45
CA GLY A 196 0.91 -17.10 7.43
C GLY A 196 0.20 -18.44 7.35
N ASP A 197 -1.08 -18.46 7.74
CA ASP A 197 -1.90 -19.67 7.67
C ASP A 197 -2.12 -20.10 6.20
N SER A 198 -2.03 -21.40 5.92
CA SER A 198 -2.41 -22.00 4.63
C SER A 198 -3.80 -21.57 4.12
N LYS A 199 -4.70 -21.15 5.01
CA LYS A 199 -6.01 -20.58 4.70
C LYS A 199 -5.94 -19.30 3.87
N LEU A 200 -4.82 -18.58 3.87
CA LEU A 200 -4.59 -17.43 2.97
C LEU A 200 -4.86 -17.78 1.49
N TYR A 201 -4.74 -19.06 1.10
CA TYR A 201 -5.05 -19.54 -0.25
C TYR A 201 -6.45 -20.09 -0.45
N LYS A 202 -7.17 -20.41 0.63
CA LYS A 202 -8.52 -20.99 0.50
C LYS A 202 -9.49 -19.96 -0.05
N ASP A 203 -9.32 -18.71 0.34
CA ASP A 203 -10.15 -17.61 -0.15
C ASP A 203 -9.29 -16.59 -0.91
N ARG A 204 -9.16 -16.84 -2.23
CA ARG A 204 -8.46 -15.92 -3.14
C ARG A 204 -9.15 -14.55 -3.22
N GLN A 205 -10.38 -14.40 -2.73
CA GLN A 205 -11.02 -13.08 -2.72
C GLN A 205 -10.30 -12.11 -1.79
N HIS A 206 -9.84 -12.57 -0.62
CA HIS A 206 -9.21 -11.68 0.35
C HIS A 206 -7.86 -11.14 -0.10
N LEU A 207 -7.03 -11.99 -0.73
CA LEU A 207 -5.75 -11.57 -1.29
C LEU A 207 -5.94 -10.58 -2.45
N ILE A 208 -6.98 -10.79 -3.27
CA ILE A 208 -7.31 -9.87 -4.37
C ILE A 208 -7.76 -8.53 -3.79
N GLY A 209 -8.65 -8.55 -2.78
CA GLY A 209 -9.14 -7.36 -2.10
C GLY A 209 -8.02 -6.47 -1.53
N MET A 210 -6.94 -7.06 -1.02
CA MET A 210 -5.75 -6.32 -0.56
C MET A 210 -5.13 -5.46 -1.67
N GLY A 211 -4.95 -6.02 -2.87
CA GLY A 211 -4.37 -5.32 -4.02
C GLY A 211 -5.34 -4.28 -4.60
N LEU A 212 -6.61 -4.67 -4.77
CA LEU A 212 -7.65 -3.78 -5.30
C LEU A 212 -7.86 -2.55 -4.40
N PHE A 213 -7.89 -2.72 -3.08
CA PHE A 213 -8.06 -1.59 -2.16
C PHE A 213 -6.96 -0.53 -2.32
N LEU A 214 -5.70 -0.97 -2.39
CA LEU A 214 -4.55 -0.07 -2.59
C LEU A 214 -4.62 0.62 -3.95
N GLN A 215 -4.85 -0.14 -5.02
CA GLN A 215 -4.80 0.39 -6.37
C GLN A 215 -5.95 1.35 -6.65
N LYS A 216 -7.17 1.01 -6.22
CA LYS A 216 -8.32 1.90 -6.35
C LYS A 216 -8.12 3.20 -5.57
N THR A 217 -7.55 3.13 -4.38
CA THR A 217 -7.22 4.31 -3.58
C THR A 217 -6.24 5.23 -4.30
N ASN A 218 -5.20 4.67 -4.94
CA ASN A 218 -4.24 5.44 -5.73
C ASN A 218 -4.92 6.09 -6.94
N ILE A 219 -5.68 5.33 -7.72
CA ILE A 219 -6.39 5.83 -8.91
C ILE A 219 -7.36 6.98 -8.59
N ILE A 220 -8.04 6.94 -7.44
CA ILE A 220 -8.91 8.04 -7.02
C ILE A 220 -8.09 9.29 -6.68
N ARG A 221 -6.98 9.13 -5.95
CA ARG A 221 -6.11 10.24 -5.51
C ARG A 221 -5.37 10.90 -6.67
N ASP A 222 -4.89 10.11 -7.63
CA ASP A 222 -3.95 10.53 -8.66
C ASP A 222 -4.63 11.12 -9.90
N TYR A 223 -5.95 11.33 -9.85
CA TYR A 223 -6.79 11.82 -10.95
C TYR A 223 -6.18 13.01 -11.74
N GLU A 224 -5.77 14.10 -11.08
CA GLU A 224 -5.22 15.27 -11.79
C GLU A 224 -3.92 14.94 -12.54
N GLU A 225 -3.05 14.15 -11.93
CA GLU A 225 -1.77 13.74 -12.52
C GLU A 225 -1.99 12.81 -13.72
N ASP A 226 -2.90 11.84 -13.58
CA ASP A 226 -3.26 10.94 -14.67
C ASP A 226 -3.88 11.69 -15.85
N GLN A 227 -4.79 12.65 -15.60
CA GLN A 227 -5.38 13.47 -16.67
C GLN A 227 -4.34 14.34 -17.38
N ARG A 228 -3.38 14.91 -16.64
CA ARG A 228 -2.28 15.70 -17.22
C ARG A 228 -1.39 14.85 -18.13
N ASP A 229 -1.18 13.59 -17.78
CA ASP A 229 -0.39 12.63 -18.55
C ASP A 229 -1.20 11.94 -19.67
N GLY A 230 -2.48 12.29 -19.85
CA GLY A 230 -3.37 11.73 -20.87
C GLY A 230 -3.89 10.32 -20.55
N ARG A 231 -3.82 9.90 -19.28
CA ARG A 231 -4.27 8.58 -18.79
C ARG A 231 -5.65 8.68 -18.15
N SER A 232 -6.47 7.62 -18.28
CA SER A 232 -7.85 7.59 -17.79
C SER A 232 -8.22 6.26 -17.14
N PHE A 233 -8.13 6.20 -15.81
CA PHE A 233 -8.39 4.99 -15.02
C PHE A 233 -9.72 5.00 -14.24
N TRP A 234 -10.51 6.06 -14.32
CA TRP A 234 -11.85 6.04 -13.73
C TRP A 234 -12.81 5.32 -14.71
N PRO A 235 -13.61 4.34 -14.25
CA PRO A 235 -14.50 3.61 -15.15
C PRO A 235 -15.69 4.46 -15.61
N LYS A 236 -15.99 4.41 -16.91
CA LYS A 236 -17.08 5.15 -17.55
C LYS A 236 -18.46 4.85 -16.97
N GLU A 237 -18.69 3.63 -16.53
CA GLU A 237 -19.90 3.22 -15.80
C GLU A 237 -20.13 4.06 -14.53
N ILE A 238 -19.06 4.58 -13.92
CA ILE A 238 -19.16 5.47 -12.74
C ILE A 238 -19.18 6.93 -13.19
N TRP A 239 -18.12 7.43 -13.83
CA TRP A 239 -18.02 8.88 -14.11
C TRP A 239 -19.05 9.36 -15.13
N GLY A 240 -19.50 8.49 -16.04
CA GLY A 240 -20.52 8.79 -17.04
C GLY A 240 -21.89 9.12 -16.46
N ASN A 241 -22.13 8.83 -15.18
CA ASN A 241 -23.36 9.24 -14.49
C ASN A 241 -23.36 10.73 -14.11
N TYR A 242 -22.19 11.40 -14.13
CA TYR A 242 -22.00 12.76 -13.60
C TYR A 242 -21.51 13.75 -14.66
N THR A 243 -20.90 13.26 -15.75
CA THR A 243 -20.40 14.08 -16.87
C THR A 243 -20.36 13.28 -18.17
N ASN A 244 -20.32 13.97 -19.31
CA ASN A 244 -20.14 13.35 -20.63
C ASN A 244 -18.66 13.07 -20.98
N ASP A 245 -17.75 13.76 -20.31
CA ASP A 245 -16.31 13.62 -20.49
C ASP A 245 -15.59 13.70 -19.15
N LEU A 246 -14.66 12.76 -18.91
CA LEU A 246 -13.96 12.62 -17.63
C LEU A 246 -13.17 13.89 -17.29
N SER A 247 -12.48 14.47 -18.27
CA SER A 247 -11.64 15.67 -18.07
C SER A 247 -12.42 16.90 -17.62
N SER A 248 -13.76 16.88 -17.76
CA SER A 248 -14.65 17.97 -17.36
C SER A 248 -14.58 18.27 -15.85
N PHE A 249 -14.18 17.32 -15.01
CA PHE A 249 -14.03 17.59 -13.57
C PHE A 249 -12.86 18.52 -13.23
N LEU A 250 -11.96 18.81 -14.19
CA LEU A 250 -10.92 19.84 -14.03
C LEU A 250 -11.50 21.27 -14.07
N ASP A 251 -12.68 21.48 -14.66
CA ASP A 251 -13.38 22.76 -14.60
C ASP A 251 -14.07 22.92 -13.24
N PRO A 252 -13.77 23.96 -12.45
CA PRO A 252 -14.42 24.23 -11.17
C PRO A 252 -15.95 24.29 -11.23
N LYS A 253 -16.56 24.55 -12.40
CA LYS A 253 -18.03 24.51 -12.56
C LYS A 253 -18.62 23.12 -12.35
N ASN A 254 -17.85 22.07 -12.60
CA ASN A 254 -18.27 20.68 -12.46
C ASN A 254 -17.82 20.06 -11.12
N GLU A 255 -17.26 20.86 -10.20
CA GLU A 255 -16.69 20.40 -8.93
C GLU A 255 -17.66 19.51 -8.14
N GLN A 256 -18.92 19.93 -8.00
CA GLN A 256 -19.92 19.16 -7.25
C GLN A 256 -20.23 17.80 -7.88
N GLN A 257 -20.29 17.72 -9.22
CA GLN A 257 -20.50 16.46 -9.94
C GLN A 257 -19.29 15.55 -9.81
N GLY A 258 -18.08 16.12 -9.88
CA GLY A 258 -16.85 15.41 -9.59
C GLY A 258 -16.84 14.83 -8.17
N LEU A 259 -17.26 15.59 -7.17
CA LEU A 259 -17.33 15.12 -5.79
C LEU A 259 -18.30 13.94 -5.63
N TYR A 260 -19.46 13.97 -6.30
CA TYR A 260 -20.37 12.81 -6.31
C TYR A 260 -19.78 11.59 -7.01
N CYS A 261 -19.01 11.79 -8.09
CA CYS A 261 -18.26 10.72 -8.73
C CYS A 261 -17.21 10.12 -7.79
N ILE A 262 -16.43 10.94 -7.07
CA ILE A 262 -15.49 10.47 -6.04
C ILE A 262 -16.21 9.66 -4.98
N SER A 263 -17.39 10.09 -4.52
CA SER A 263 -18.17 9.37 -3.53
C SER A 263 -18.53 7.95 -4.00
N GLU A 264 -18.94 7.77 -5.26
CA GLU A 264 -19.21 6.44 -5.81
C GLU A 264 -17.94 5.58 -5.95
N LEU A 265 -16.82 6.17 -6.35
CA LEU A 265 -15.53 5.49 -6.40
C LEU A 265 -15.05 5.03 -5.02
N VAL A 266 -15.24 5.88 -4.00
CA VAL A 266 -14.91 5.56 -2.61
C VAL A 266 -15.80 4.42 -2.09
N VAL A 267 -17.09 4.39 -2.42
CA VAL A 267 -17.96 3.23 -2.13
C VAL A 267 -17.34 1.96 -2.70
N ASN A 268 -16.98 1.99 -3.99
CA ASN A 268 -16.43 0.83 -4.68
C ASN A 268 -15.03 0.39 -4.17
N ALA A 269 -14.26 1.31 -3.60
CA ALA A 269 -13.01 0.97 -2.91
C ALA A 269 -13.29 0.37 -1.52
N LEU A 270 -14.23 0.94 -0.76
CA LEU A 270 -14.58 0.48 0.60
C LEU A 270 -15.16 -0.95 0.63
N GLU A 271 -15.68 -1.46 -0.48
CA GLU A 271 -16.15 -2.84 -0.63
C GLU A 271 -15.06 -3.87 -0.26
N HIS A 272 -13.79 -3.52 -0.42
CA HIS A 272 -12.63 -4.39 -0.15
C HIS A 272 -12.14 -4.35 1.30
N VAL A 273 -12.68 -3.49 2.16
CA VAL A 273 -12.16 -3.33 3.54
C VAL A 273 -12.32 -4.60 4.38
N ILE A 274 -13.43 -5.32 4.22
CA ILE A 274 -13.65 -6.58 4.95
C ILE A 274 -12.62 -7.62 4.51
N ASP A 275 -12.35 -7.72 3.21
CA ASP A 275 -11.32 -8.60 2.65
C ASP A 275 -9.93 -8.28 3.20
N VAL A 276 -9.58 -6.99 3.27
CA VAL A 276 -8.33 -6.50 3.87
C VAL A 276 -8.20 -6.94 5.33
N LEU A 277 -9.25 -6.74 6.14
CA LEU A 277 -9.22 -7.10 7.56
C LEU A 277 -9.13 -8.62 7.75
N GLN A 278 -9.84 -9.41 6.95
CA GLN A 278 -9.76 -10.87 6.99
C GLN A 278 -8.36 -11.37 6.60
N TYR A 279 -7.79 -10.85 5.52
CA TYR A 279 -6.42 -11.18 5.10
C TYR A 279 -5.40 -10.87 6.20
N LEU A 280 -5.45 -9.65 6.75
CA LEU A 280 -4.51 -9.21 7.78
C LEU A 280 -4.61 -10.04 9.08
N SER A 281 -5.78 -10.64 9.38
CA SER A 281 -5.96 -11.51 10.53
C SER A 281 -5.25 -12.88 10.40
N LEU A 282 -4.89 -13.29 9.18
CA LEU A 282 -4.29 -14.59 8.86
C LEU A 282 -2.76 -14.57 8.79
N ILE A 283 -2.13 -13.39 8.87
CA ILE A 283 -0.67 -13.25 8.89
C ILE A 283 -0.16 -13.50 10.30
N GLU A 284 0.83 -14.39 10.45
CA GLU A 284 1.33 -14.83 11.76
C GLU A 284 2.66 -14.15 12.13
N ASP A 285 3.52 -13.88 11.15
CA ASP A 285 4.79 -13.17 11.40
C ASP A 285 4.57 -11.66 11.58
N GLN A 286 5.24 -11.09 12.59
CA GLN A 286 5.09 -9.68 12.96
C GLN A 286 5.61 -8.73 11.88
N SER A 287 6.75 -9.05 11.28
CA SER A 287 7.37 -8.19 10.27
C SER A 287 6.56 -8.19 8.97
N SER A 288 6.06 -9.37 8.57
CA SER A 288 5.18 -9.56 7.43
C SER A 288 3.83 -8.89 7.65
N PHE A 289 3.32 -8.92 8.89
CA PHE A 289 2.11 -8.18 9.24
C PHE A 289 2.31 -6.68 9.11
N ASN A 290 3.37 -6.11 9.68
CA ASN A 290 3.65 -4.68 9.55
C ASN A 290 3.77 -4.28 8.08
N PHE A 291 4.50 -5.08 7.29
CA PHE A 291 4.65 -4.86 5.86
C PHE A 291 3.31 -4.83 5.13
N CYS A 292 2.39 -5.74 5.45
CA CYS A 292 1.06 -5.77 4.84
C CYS A 292 0.11 -4.71 5.41
N SER A 293 0.15 -4.40 6.70
CA SER A 293 -0.81 -3.52 7.37
C SER A 293 -0.56 -2.04 7.08
N ILE A 294 0.71 -1.63 7.01
CA ILE A 294 1.12 -0.24 6.84
C ILE A 294 0.52 0.39 5.56
N PRO A 295 0.63 -0.21 4.36
CA PRO A 295 -0.01 0.32 3.16
C PRO A 295 -1.53 0.42 3.28
N GLN A 296 -2.16 -0.55 3.94
CA GLN A 296 -3.61 -0.64 4.07
C GLN A 296 -4.16 0.47 4.98
N VAL A 297 -3.50 0.75 6.11
CA VAL A 297 -3.87 1.87 6.98
C VAL A 297 -3.60 3.23 6.34
N MET A 298 -2.58 3.34 5.47
CA MET A 298 -2.35 4.54 4.67
C MET A 298 -3.42 4.72 3.59
N ALA A 299 -3.89 3.63 2.99
CA ALA A 299 -4.93 3.67 1.97
C ALA A 299 -6.28 4.12 2.56
N ILE A 300 -6.73 3.58 3.69
CA ILE A 300 -7.99 4.05 4.32
C ILE A 300 -7.90 5.52 4.77
N ALA A 301 -6.73 5.97 5.25
CA ALA A 301 -6.49 7.37 5.58
C ALA A 301 -6.51 8.27 4.33
N THR A 302 -6.00 7.76 3.20
CA THR A 302 -6.03 8.46 1.91
C THR A 302 -7.45 8.51 1.34
N LEU A 303 -8.23 7.43 1.45
CA LEU A 303 -9.64 7.42 1.06
C LEU A 303 -10.45 8.47 1.83
N GLU A 304 -10.21 8.61 3.14
CA GLU A 304 -10.84 9.67 3.93
C GLU A 304 -10.41 11.08 3.51
N LEU A 305 -9.17 11.24 3.05
CA LEU A 305 -8.62 12.51 2.57
C LEU A 305 -9.21 12.91 1.20
N VAL A 306 -9.40 11.96 0.27
CA VAL A 306 -9.98 12.23 -1.05
C VAL A 306 -11.50 12.36 -1.00
N TYR A 307 -12.17 11.70 -0.04
CA TYR A 307 -13.61 11.73 0.09
C TYR A 307 -14.15 13.15 0.34
N GLN A 308 -15.03 13.61 -0.55
CA GLN A 308 -15.62 14.95 -0.55
C GLN A 308 -14.58 16.09 -0.53
N ASN A 309 -13.44 15.90 -1.19
CA ASN A 309 -12.35 16.88 -1.22
C ASN A 309 -12.06 17.38 -2.66
N PRO A 310 -12.40 18.64 -2.98
CA PRO A 310 -12.23 19.17 -4.34
C PRO A 310 -10.77 19.38 -4.75
N GLU A 311 -9.83 19.31 -3.80
CA GLU A 311 -8.40 19.43 -4.11
C GLU A 311 -7.88 18.30 -4.99
N VAL A 312 -8.57 17.15 -5.04
CA VAL A 312 -8.25 16.01 -5.93
C VAL A 312 -8.24 16.42 -7.40
N PHE A 313 -9.09 17.37 -7.80
CA PHE A 313 -9.16 17.87 -9.18
C PHE A 313 -8.08 18.89 -9.52
N LYS A 314 -7.34 19.38 -8.51
CA LYS A 314 -6.42 20.52 -8.64
C LYS A 314 -4.96 20.11 -8.49
N ARG A 315 -4.70 19.02 -7.74
CA ARG A 315 -3.35 18.50 -7.46
C ARG A 315 -3.40 17.10 -6.88
N ASN A 316 -2.25 16.43 -6.93
CA ASN A 316 -2.02 15.21 -6.16
C ASN A 316 -1.97 15.51 -4.64
N ILE A 317 -3.03 15.14 -3.91
CA ILE A 317 -3.11 15.32 -2.45
C ILE A 317 -2.54 14.12 -1.69
N LYS A 318 -1.81 14.38 -0.60
CA LYS A 318 -1.16 13.32 0.19
C LYS A 318 -1.43 13.51 1.68
N ILE A 319 -1.52 12.39 2.40
CA ILE A 319 -1.53 12.40 3.86
C ILE A 319 -0.23 13.05 4.37
N ARG A 320 -0.32 13.79 5.47
CA ARG A 320 0.83 14.48 6.06
C ARG A 320 1.83 13.46 6.60
N LYS A 321 3.13 13.75 6.53
CA LYS A 321 4.20 12.89 7.07
C LYS A 321 3.99 12.50 8.53
N GLY A 322 3.58 13.45 9.39
CA GLY A 322 3.22 13.14 10.78
C GLY A 322 2.07 12.12 10.91
N THR A 323 1.07 12.17 10.03
CA THR A 323 0.00 11.16 9.96
C THR A 323 0.54 9.81 9.52
N THR A 324 1.41 9.78 8.50
CA THR A 324 2.11 8.56 8.06
C THR A 324 2.88 7.91 9.21
N CYS A 325 3.68 8.70 9.93
CA CYS A 325 4.41 8.24 11.11
C CYS A 325 3.48 7.69 12.19
N TRP A 326 2.38 8.39 12.48
CA TRP A 326 1.39 7.93 13.44
C TRP A 326 0.77 6.59 13.03
N LEU A 327 0.40 6.43 11.75
CA LEU A 327 -0.18 5.20 11.22
C LEU A 327 0.80 4.03 11.38
N ILE A 328 2.06 4.20 10.96
CA ILE A 328 3.10 3.17 11.08
C ILE A 328 3.27 2.71 12.53
N LEU A 329 3.35 3.65 13.48
CA LEU A 329 3.52 3.31 14.89
C LEU A 329 2.30 2.60 15.49
N ASN A 330 1.09 2.92 15.00
CA ASN A 330 -0.18 2.40 15.52
C ASN A 330 -0.78 1.31 14.63
N SER A 331 -0.01 0.69 13.73
CA SER A 331 -0.49 -0.42 12.88
C SER A 331 0.28 -1.72 13.09
N ARG A 332 0.93 -1.88 14.25
CA ARG A 332 1.76 -3.04 14.60
C ARG A 332 0.97 -4.20 15.23
N LYS A 333 -0.26 -3.96 15.69
CA LYS A 333 -1.17 -5.01 16.15
C LYS A 333 -2.44 -5.00 15.32
N PHE A 334 -3.09 -6.15 15.19
CA PHE A 334 -4.31 -6.26 14.41
C PHE A 334 -5.46 -5.45 15.02
N ASP A 335 -5.58 -5.43 16.36
CA ASP A 335 -6.56 -4.58 17.06
C ASP A 335 -6.35 -3.09 16.78
N ASP A 336 -5.09 -2.61 16.76
CA ASP A 336 -4.82 -1.20 16.43
C ASP A 336 -5.21 -0.88 14.98
N VAL A 337 -4.91 -1.79 14.04
CA VAL A 337 -5.34 -1.66 12.63
C VAL A 337 -6.86 -1.57 12.54
N VAL A 338 -7.59 -2.46 13.20
CA VAL A 338 -9.05 -2.45 13.23
C VAL A 338 -9.58 -1.12 13.79
N ARG A 339 -8.99 -0.61 14.87
CA ARG A 339 -9.34 0.71 15.44
C ARG A 339 -9.06 1.85 14.47
N ILE A 340 -7.96 1.81 13.72
CA ILE A 340 -7.65 2.78 12.67
C ILE A 340 -8.72 2.75 11.58
N PHE A 341 -9.02 1.57 11.03
CA PHE A 341 -10.05 1.43 10.00
C PHE A 341 -11.40 1.95 10.48
N ARG A 342 -11.85 1.52 11.66
CA ARG A 342 -13.09 2.02 12.30
C ARG A 342 -13.11 3.54 12.41
N SER A 343 -12.01 4.16 12.85
CA SER A 343 -11.90 5.62 12.97
C SER A 343 -12.08 6.33 11.64
N TYR A 344 -11.40 5.87 10.58
CA TYR A 344 -11.52 6.50 9.26
C TYR A 344 -12.85 6.22 8.57
N ILE A 345 -13.44 5.03 8.74
CA ILE A 345 -14.79 4.72 8.26
C ILE A 345 -15.80 5.68 8.90
N ARG A 346 -15.71 5.91 10.21
CA ARG A 346 -16.56 6.89 10.90
C ARG A 346 -16.37 8.30 10.38
N LYS A 347 -15.13 8.73 10.14
CA LYS A 347 -14.85 10.05 9.53
C LYS A 347 -15.49 10.19 8.14
N ILE A 348 -15.37 9.18 7.27
CA ILE A 348 -16.01 9.16 5.96
C ILE A 348 -17.54 9.24 6.12
N HIS A 349 -18.11 8.43 7.00
CA HIS A 349 -19.55 8.45 7.27
C HIS A 349 -20.03 9.82 7.78
N HIS A 350 -19.31 10.44 8.72
CA HIS A 350 -19.62 11.77 9.24
C HIS A 350 -19.48 12.91 8.21
N LYS A 351 -18.59 12.77 7.23
CA LYS A 351 -18.47 13.71 6.10
C LYS A 351 -19.59 13.55 5.06
N SER A 352 -20.35 12.46 5.11
CA SER A 352 -21.39 12.16 4.12
C SER A 352 -22.59 13.07 4.32
N THR A 353 -23.13 13.59 3.21
CA THR A 353 -24.27 14.52 3.24
C THR A 353 -25.48 13.89 2.54
N PRO A 354 -26.72 14.14 3.01
CA PRO A 354 -27.93 13.64 2.35
C PRO A 354 -28.13 14.15 0.91
N ASN A 355 -27.41 15.21 0.52
CA ASN A 355 -27.43 15.75 -0.85
C ASN A 355 -26.61 14.88 -1.83
N ASP A 356 -25.73 14.00 -1.33
CA ASP A 356 -24.96 13.10 -2.18
C ASP A 356 -25.84 11.94 -2.68
N PRO A 357 -25.91 11.67 -4.00
CA PRO A 357 -26.68 10.54 -4.54
C PRO A 357 -26.23 9.18 -4.01
N ASN A 358 -25.00 9.06 -3.49
CA ASN A 358 -24.45 7.86 -2.91
C ASN A 358 -24.59 7.79 -1.37
N TYR A 359 -25.25 8.76 -0.73
CA TYR A 359 -25.39 8.84 0.74
C TYR A 359 -25.85 7.53 1.37
N LEU A 360 -26.91 6.91 0.85
CA LEU A 360 -27.44 5.65 1.39
C LEU A 360 -26.47 4.47 1.18
N LYS A 361 -25.82 4.38 0.01
CA LYS A 361 -24.85 3.31 -0.28
C LYS A 361 -23.66 3.39 0.69
N ILE A 362 -23.15 4.59 0.93
CA ILE A 362 -22.05 4.83 1.88
C ILE A 362 -22.48 4.45 3.30
N GLY A 363 -23.65 4.92 3.76
CA GLY A 363 -24.16 4.59 5.08
C GLY A 363 -24.32 3.08 5.31
N GLN A 364 -24.89 2.38 4.33
CA GLN A 364 -25.05 0.92 4.36
C GLN A 364 -23.71 0.20 4.41
N LEU A 365 -22.75 0.59 3.57
CA LEU A 365 -21.44 -0.04 3.52
C LEU A 365 -20.62 0.21 4.79
N CYS A 366 -20.61 1.45 5.29
CA CYS A 366 -19.99 1.78 6.57
C CYS A 366 -20.61 0.97 7.72
N GLY A 367 -21.94 0.85 7.75
CA GLY A 367 -22.65 0.02 8.73
C GLY A 367 -22.28 -1.47 8.64
N LYS A 368 -22.18 -2.01 7.42
CA LYS A 368 -21.74 -3.40 7.18
C LYS A 368 -20.33 -3.64 7.71
N ILE A 369 -19.40 -2.71 7.46
CA ILE A 369 -18.02 -2.83 7.95
C ILE A 369 -17.97 -2.71 9.48
N GLU A 370 -18.73 -1.77 10.08
CA GLU A 370 -18.79 -1.67 11.54
C GLU A 370 -19.34 -2.94 12.20
N GLN A 371 -20.41 -3.53 11.64
CA GLN A 371 -20.95 -4.81 12.09
C GLN A 371 -19.93 -5.94 11.97
N PHE A 372 -19.17 -6.00 10.87
CA PHE A 372 -18.09 -6.96 10.73
C PHE A 372 -17.03 -6.76 11.81
N ILE A 373 -16.61 -5.52 12.08
CA ILE A 373 -15.64 -5.22 13.14
C ILE A 373 -16.16 -5.65 14.52
N GLU A 374 -17.41 -5.34 14.87
CA GLU A 374 -18.02 -5.82 16.13
C GLU A 374 -18.06 -7.36 16.21
N SER A 375 -18.21 -8.05 15.08
CA SER A 375 -18.23 -9.51 15.06
C SER A 375 -16.87 -10.16 15.36
N ILE A 376 -15.76 -9.44 15.14
CA ILE A 376 -14.40 -9.93 15.36
C ILE A 376 -13.74 -9.34 16.62
N TYR A 377 -14.20 -8.16 17.06
CA TYR A 377 -13.82 -7.49 18.31
C TYR A 377 -15.07 -7.00 19.05
N PRO A 378 -15.86 -7.92 19.64
CA PRO A 378 -17.07 -7.55 20.35
C PRO A 378 -16.73 -6.74 21.61
N HIS A 379 -17.33 -5.56 21.73
CA HIS A 379 -17.28 -4.75 22.95
C HIS A 379 -18.39 -5.14 23.93
N ASP A 380 -18.20 -4.81 25.21
CA ASP A 380 -19.23 -4.89 26.25
C ASP A 380 -19.93 -6.26 26.38
N ILE A 381 -19.16 -7.35 26.29
CA ILE A 381 -19.67 -8.71 26.48
C ILE A 381 -20.16 -8.85 27.93
N PRO A 382 -21.46 -9.16 28.17
CA PRO A 382 -21.97 -9.32 29.53
C PRO A 382 -21.29 -10.48 30.26
N GLU A 383 -21.09 -10.33 31.58
CA GLU A 383 -20.48 -11.38 32.40
C GLU A 383 -21.25 -12.71 32.24
N GLY A 384 -20.52 -13.81 32.02
CA GLY A 384 -21.08 -15.15 31.84
C GLY A 384 -21.55 -15.48 30.42
N VAL A 385 -21.51 -14.54 29.47
CA VAL A 385 -21.83 -14.82 28.06
C VAL A 385 -20.61 -15.43 27.37
N THR A 386 -20.77 -16.68 26.89
CA THR A 386 -19.81 -17.29 25.98
C THR A 386 -20.19 -16.91 24.55
N LEU A 387 -19.31 -16.18 23.86
CA LEU A 387 -19.51 -15.87 22.44
C LEU A 387 -19.53 -17.17 21.64
N LYS A 388 -20.56 -17.36 20.81
CA LYS A 388 -20.48 -18.34 19.72
C LYS A 388 -19.49 -17.78 18.70
N GLY A 389 -18.24 -18.26 18.75
CA GLY A 389 -17.22 -17.89 17.79
C GLY A 389 -17.70 -18.15 16.36
N ASN A 390 -17.47 -17.19 15.47
CA ASN A 390 -17.46 -17.45 14.04
C ASN A 390 -16.01 -17.74 13.60
N GLU A 391 -15.83 -18.32 12.40
CA GLU A 391 -14.50 -18.73 11.95
C GLU A 391 -13.47 -17.58 11.97
N VAL A 392 -13.92 -16.35 11.67
CA VAL A 392 -13.06 -15.16 11.65
C VAL A 392 -12.67 -14.73 13.08
N TYR A 393 -13.59 -14.79 14.04
CA TYR A 393 -13.31 -14.50 15.44
C TYR A 393 -12.24 -15.46 16.00
N ASP A 394 -12.34 -16.76 15.68
CA ASP A 394 -11.34 -17.74 16.09
C ASP A 394 -9.96 -17.46 15.45
N GLN A 395 -9.93 -16.97 14.20
CA GLN A 395 -8.70 -16.54 13.54
C GLN A 395 -8.09 -15.32 14.26
N VAL A 396 -8.90 -14.32 14.61
CA VAL A 396 -8.46 -13.15 15.36
C VAL A 396 -7.93 -13.52 16.74
N LEU A 397 -8.56 -14.49 17.43
CA LEU A 397 -8.06 -15.03 18.69
C LEU A 397 -6.72 -15.78 18.55
N LYS A 398 -6.48 -16.46 17.42
CA LYS A 398 -5.15 -17.03 17.14
C LYS A 398 -4.14 -15.92 16.91
N ARG A 399 -4.52 -14.91 16.13
CA ARG A 399 -3.66 -13.78 15.78
C ARG A 399 -3.24 -12.96 17.00
N SER A 400 -4.14 -12.73 17.94
CA SER A 400 -3.87 -11.96 19.16
C SER A 400 -2.71 -12.54 19.99
N LYS A 401 -2.42 -13.84 19.87
CA LYS A 401 -1.25 -14.49 20.50
C LYS A 401 0.08 -14.01 19.93
N PHE A 402 0.11 -13.63 18.65
CA PHE A 402 1.28 -13.03 18.02
C PHE A 402 1.40 -11.55 18.40
N ASP A 403 0.29 -10.82 18.39
CA ASP A 403 0.25 -9.42 18.84
C ASP A 403 0.70 -9.27 20.32
N ALA A 404 0.35 -10.23 21.18
CA ALA A 404 0.80 -10.25 22.58
C ALA A 404 2.33 -10.36 22.73
N LYS A 405 3.05 -10.91 21.74
CA LYS A 405 4.51 -11.00 21.77
C LYS A 405 5.18 -9.67 21.49
N ILE A 406 4.55 -8.78 20.73
CA ILE A 406 5.11 -7.46 20.39
C ILE A 406 4.75 -6.38 21.42
N GLU A 407 3.70 -6.58 22.22
CA GLU A 407 3.25 -5.64 23.26
C GLU A 407 4.37 -5.17 24.21
N PRO A 408 5.24 -6.07 24.75
CA PRO A 408 6.32 -5.63 25.65
C PRO A 408 7.36 -4.77 24.93
N VAL A 409 7.61 -5.04 23.64
CA VAL A 409 8.55 -4.28 22.82
C VAL A 409 8.00 -2.87 22.58
N ILE A 410 6.73 -2.76 22.16
CA ILE A 410 6.05 -1.47 21.97
C ILE A 410 6.01 -0.68 23.28
N SER A 411 5.71 -1.34 24.40
CA SER A 411 5.67 -0.72 25.73
C SER A 411 7.03 -0.17 26.15
N LYS A 412 8.10 -0.94 25.92
CA LYS A 412 9.48 -0.52 26.21
C LYS A 412 9.90 0.66 25.33
N GLU A 413 9.66 0.59 24.02
CA GLU A 413 9.95 1.70 23.11
C GLU A 413 9.19 2.97 23.51
N ASN A 414 7.90 2.86 23.84
CA ASN A 414 7.10 3.99 24.32
C ASN A 414 7.69 4.60 25.60
N PHE A 415 8.12 3.77 26.55
CA PHE A 415 8.75 4.22 27.79
C PHE A 415 10.07 4.96 27.51
N GLU A 416 10.96 4.38 26.70
CA GLU A 416 12.25 4.98 26.34
C GLU A 416 12.05 6.33 25.63
N VAL A 417 11.13 6.41 24.67
CA VAL A 417 10.84 7.63 23.93
C VAL A 417 10.22 8.70 24.84
N ASN A 418 9.28 8.32 25.71
CA ASN A 418 8.70 9.25 26.67
C ASN A 418 9.74 9.78 27.67
N LEU A 419 10.71 8.97 28.08
CA LEU A 419 11.83 9.40 28.91
C LEU A 419 12.69 10.43 28.19
N VAL A 420 13.07 10.17 26.93
CA VAL A 420 13.86 11.11 26.11
C VAL A 420 13.09 12.43 25.91
N LEU A 421 11.80 12.36 25.56
CA LEU A 421 10.95 13.54 25.38
C LEU A 421 10.80 14.33 26.70
N GLY A 422 10.68 13.64 27.83
CA GLY A 422 10.64 14.28 29.15
C GLY A 422 11.92 15.04 29.49
N VAL A 423 13.09 14.41 29.25
CA VAL A 423 14.41 15.05 29.47
C VAL A 423 14.61 16.25 28.55
N VAL A 424 14.27 16.13 27.27
CA VAL A 424 14.34 17.23 26.30
C VAL A 424 13.40 18.36 26.71
N GLY A 425 12.16 18.04 27.08
CA GLY A 425 11.17 19.01 27.55
C GLY A 425 11.64 19.80 28.76
N LEU A 426 12.16 19.12 29.79
CA LEU A 426 12.74 19.75 30.98
C LEU A 426 13.93 20.66 30.63
N SER A 427 14.78 20.24 29.70
CA SER A 427 15.93 21.02 29.24
C SER A 427 15.51 22.29 28.49
N VAL A 428 14.46 22.21 27.66
CA VAL A 428 13.90 23.38 26.96
C VAL A 428 13.26 24.35 27.94
N VAL A 429 12.48 23.86 28.91
CA VAL A 429 11.89 24.70 29.97
C VAL A 429 12.98 25.41 30.78
N PHE A 430 14.05 24.71 31.14
CA PHE A 430 15.19 25.31 31.84
C PHE A 430 15.89 26.39 31.00
N LEU A 431 16.13 26.15 29.71
CA LEU A 431 16.74 27.14 28.81
C LEU A 431 15.85 28.37 28.61
N LEU A 432 14.54 28.18 28.43
CA LEU A 432 13.58 29.28 28.33
C LEU A 432 13.52 30.09 29.63
N SER A 433 13.57 29.44 30.79
CA SER A 433 13.59 30.14 32.09
C SER A 433 14.82 31.03 32.28
N LYS A 434 15.94 30.73 31.59
CA LYS A 434 17.16 31.55 31.58
C LYS A 434 17.19 32.66 30.53
N LEU A 435 16.28 32.64 29.55
CA LEU A 435 16.13 33.68 28.52
C LEU A 435 15.11 34.77 28.91
N VAL A 436 14.28 34.49 29.93
CA VAL A 436 13.28 35.42 30.48
C VAL A 436 13.82 36.19 31.71
N LEU A 437 15.03 35.84 32.15
CA LEU A 437 15.86 36.61 33.10
C LEU A 437 16.95 37.35 32.33
#